data_AF-A0A1C5VCT5-F1
#
_entry.id   AF-A0A1C5VCT5-F1
#
_cell.length_a   1.000
_cell.length_b   1.000
_cell.length_c   1.000
_cell.angle_alpha   90.00
_cell.angle_beta   90.00
_cell.angle_gamma   90.00
#
_symmetry.space_group_name_H-M   'P 1'
#
loop_
_entity.id
_entity.type
_entity.pdbx_description
1 polymer ?
#
loop_
_entity_poly.entity_id
_entity_poly.type
_entity_poly.pdbx_seq_one_letter_code
_entity_poly.pdbx_strand_id
1 'polypeptide(L)'
;MNGCRNSENVGQVEELLLMTEQMQDELDQKDQTIQELNRQLSESLTLNEKLNSENRAENIEALRTRLRQTEERLTNETNRRKRADAEVVAWKFKYEKAEQEKLYTQTHQKTVEVAVEKKVPYEKCEKCDRIAYQKAKEKCDNRKSQLEKKYKNMTIGYESILFLLAWYSITTTLFTAILSPVFLNDCSTFFGALGKGIGSLFREFVIGADSFGQLSNVISNSIISGIVYWLIATIVIGILFIITGLIIVWIGYQVGKIYRKYCWDILSIMVAIMSTAIAIYFGERIKSVMSINLIVLLLLVHVVYIGIRCYVKDWREERGYY
;
A
#
# COMPACT_ATOMS: atom_id res chain seq x y z
N MET A 1 -0.90 76.55 -76.05
CA MET A 1 -1.64 75.69 -75.10
C MET A 1 -0.71 75.16 -74.00
N ASN A 2 -0.04 76.03 -73.23
CA ASN A 2 0.82 75.63 -72.11
C ASN A 2 0.26 76.03 -70.72
N GLY A 3 -0.94 76.62 -70.67
CA GLY A 3 -1.54 77.13 -69.42
C GLY A 3 -2.19 76.07 -68.53
N CYS A 4 -2.81 75.03 -69.12
CA CYS A 4 -3.54 74.03 -68.32
C CYS A 4 -2.67 72.92 -67.70
N ARG A 5 -1.44 72.70 -68.18
CA ARG A 5 -0.57 71.63 -67.65
C ARG A 5 0.17 72.02 -66.37
N ASN A 6 0.27 73.32 -66.08
CA ASN A 6 0.93 73.83 -64.87
C ASN A 6 0.03 73.77 -63.64
N SER A 7 -1.30 73.95 -63.76
CA SER A 7 -2.20 73.89 -62.61
C SER A 7 -2.41 72.47 -62.09
N GLU A 8 -2.40 71.48 -62.98
CA GLU A 8 -2.55 70.05 -62.63
C GLU A 8 -1.31 69.52 -61.89
N ASN A 9 -0.10 69.95 -62.31
CA ASN A 9 1.15 69.63 -61.61
C ASN A 9 1.25 70.29 -60.22
N VAL A 10 0.73 71.51 -60.04
CA VAL A 10 0.77 72.19 -58.74
C VAL A 10 -0.19 71.52 -57.74
N GLY A 11 -1.38 71.10 -58.17
CA GLY A 11 -2.34 70.38 -57.32
C GLY A 11 -1.82 69.02 -56.84
N GLN A 12 -1.12 68.27 -57.70
CA GLN A 12 -0.49 67.00 -57.31
C GLN A 12 0.65 67.18 -56.28
N VAL A 13 1.39 68.29 -56.36
CA VAL A 13 2.45 68.60 -55.38
C VAL A 13 1.85 68.96 -54.03
N GLU A 14 0.76 69.73 -54.01
CA GLU A 14 0.09 70.15 -52.78
C GLU A 14 -0.58 68.96 -52.06
N GLU A 15 -1.17 68.02 -52.81
CA GLU A 15 -1.72 66.77 -52.27
C GLU A 15 -0.62 65.83 -51.70
N LEU A 16 0.54 65.74 -52.37
CA LEU A 16 1.71 65.01 -51.86
C LEU A 16 2.27 65.63 -50.58
N LEU A 17 2.28 66.96 -50.48
CA LEU A 17 2.74 67.68 -49.30
C LEU A 17 1.81 67.43 -48.11
N LEU A 18 0.49 67.50 -48.33
CA LEU A 18 -0.52 67.21 -47.30
C LEU A 18 -0.43 65.76 -46.81
N MET A 19 -0.22 64.80 -47.73
CA MET A 19 -0.06 63.38 -47.37
C MET A 19 1.24 63.14 -46.58
N THR A 20 2.31 63.87 -46.90
CA THR A 20 3.57 63.77 -46.17
C THR A 20 3.44 64.37 -44.77
N GLU A 21 2.73 65.49 -44.62
CA GLU A 21 2.45 66.11 -43.32
C GLU A 21 1.58 65.19 -42.44
N GLN A 22 0.52 64.59 -42.99
CA GLN A 22 -0.29 63.59 -42.27
C GLN A 22 0.53 62.35 -41.85
N MET A 23 1.43 61.89 -42.71
CA MET A 23 2.29 60.75 -42.41
C MET A 23 3.31 61.09 -41.31
N GLN A 24 3.80 62.34 -41.29
CA GLN A 24 4.68 62.85 -40.26
C GLN A 24 3.97 62.91 -38.90
N ASP A 25 2.74 63.43 -38.85
CA ASP A 25 1.93 63.47 -37.64
C ASP A 25 1.58 62.06 -37.11
N GLU A 26 1.26 61.12 -38.00
CA GLU A 26 0.99 59.74 -37.62
C GLU A 26 2.25 59.03 -37.06
N LEU A 27 3.42 59.33 -37.61
CA LEU A 27 4.70 58.86 -37.08
C LEU A 27 4.99 59.43 -35.70
N ASP A 28 4.81 60.73 -35.49
CA ASP A 28 5.01 61.38 -34.20
C ASP A 28 4.04 60.85 -33.14
N GLN A 29 2.78 60.60 -33.52
CA GLN A 29 1.78 59.99 -32.63
C GLN A 29 2.16 58.55 -32.25
N LYS A 30 2.70 57.77 -33.19
CA LYS A 30 3.17 56.40 -32.93
C LYS A 30 4.39 56.40 -32.02
N ASP A 31 5.33 57.32 -32.21
CA ASP A 31 6.51 57.45 -31.34
C ASP A 31 6.13 57.81 -29.90
N GLN A 32 5.17 58.71 -29.71
CA GLN A 32 4.62 59.02 -28.38
C GLN A 32 3.98 57.78 -27.73
N THR A 33 3.21 57.02 -28.50
CA THR A 33 2.56 55.79 -28.02
C THR A 33 3.59 54.72 -27.64
N ILE A 34 4.66 54.59 -28.41
CA ILE A 34 5.77 53.66 -28.14
C ILE A 34 6.50 54.07 -26.85
N GLN A 35 6.74 55.36 -26.63
CA GLN A 35 7.36 55.83 -25.38
C GLN A 35 6.51 55.51 -24.15
N GLU A 36 5.20 55.74 -24.24
CA GLU A 36 4.27 55.46 -23.13
C GLU A 36 4.14 53.96 -22.85
N LEU A 37 4.07 53.12 -23.89
CA LEU A 37 4.09 51.66 -23.74
C LEU A 37 5.38 51.17 -23.09
N ASN A 38 6.53 51.72 -23.48
CA ASN A 38 7.83 51.38 -22.87
C ASN A 38 7.89 51.77 -21.40
N ARG A 39 7.33 52.94 -21.03
CA ARG A 39 7.22 53.37 -19.63
C ARG A 39 6.37 52.41 -18.81
N GLN A 40 5.18 52.06 -19.31
CA GLN A 40 4.28 51.12 -18.63
C GLN A 40 4.89 49.72 -18.48
N LEU A 41 5.62 49.24 -19.50
CA LEU A 41 6.33 47.97 -19.44
C LEU A 41 7.42 47.98 -18.37
N SER A 42 8.19 49.06 -18.27
CA SER A 42 9.21 49.25 -17.23
C SER A 42 8.61 49.24 -15.82
N GLU A 43 7.48 49.90 -15.61
CA GLU A 43 6.78 49.93 -14.32
C GLU A 43 6.24 48.55 -13.96
N SER A 44 5.63 47.84 -14.92
CA SER A 44 5.12 46.49 -14.72
C SER A 44 6.21 45.48 -14.39
N LEU A 45 7.36 45.54 -15.08
CA LEU A 45 8.51 44.69 -14.79
C LEU A 45 9.03 44.90 -13.37
N THR A 46 9.17 46.17 -12.96
CA THR A 46 9.65 46.53 -11.62
C THR A 46 8.69 46.04 -10.53
N LEU A 47 7.38 46.19 -10.74
CA LEU A 47 6.37 45.72 -9.79
C LEU A 47 6.36 44.19 -9.68
N ASN A 48 6.52 43.48 -10.80
CA ASN A 48 6.58 42.03 -10.83
C ASN A 48 7.81 41.50 -10.08
N GLU A 49 8.97 42.11 -10.31
CA GLU A 49 10.21 41.73 -9.63
C GLU A 49 10.09 41.93 -8.11
N LYS A 50 9.49 43.06 -7.67
CA LYS A 50 9.22 43.32 -6.25
C LYS A 50 8.28 42.26 -5.66
N LEU A 51 7.16 41.97 -6.30
CA LEU A 51 6.19 40.99 -5.83
C LEU A 51 6.80 39.58 -5.73
N ASN A 52 7.64 39.20 -6.70
CA ASN A 52 8.36 37.93 -6.68
C ASN A 52 9.35 37.84 -5.50
N SER A 53 10.04 38.96 -5.18
CA SER A 53 10.95 39.02 -4.04
C SER A 53 10.23 38.92 -2.69
N GLU A 54 9.08 39.58 -2.54
CA GLU A 54 8.26 39.56 -1.32
C GLU A 54 7.67 38.17 -1.08
N ASN A 55 7.10 37.54 -2.12
CA ASN A 55 6.54 36.19 -2.02
C ASN A 55 7.61 35.15 -1.63
N ARG A 56 8.84 35.29 -2.17
CA ARG A 56 9.97 34.45 -1.78
C ARG A 56 10.35 34.66 -0.30
N ALA A 57 10.35 35.90 0.18
CA ALA A 57 10.67 36.21 1.58
C ALA A 57 9.62 35.62 2.55
N GLU A 58 8.33 35.80 2.26
CA GLU A 58 7.24 35.24 3.06
C GLU A 58 7.29 33.71 3.12
N ASN A 59 7.56 33.05 1.99
CA ASN A 59 7.66 31.59 1.94
C ASN A 59 8.85 31.08 2.77
N ILE A 60 10.00 31.78 2.74
CA ILE A 60 11.17 31.44 3.56
C ILE A 60 10.85 31.60 5.06
N GLU A 61 10.13 32.65 5.45
CA GLU A 61 9.75 32.89 6.84
C GLU A 61 8.74 31.84 7.36
N ALA A 62 7.76 31.48 6.53
CA ALA A 62 6.82 30.39 6.80
C ALA A 62 7.53 29.02 6.93
N LEU A 63 8.56 28.78 6.12
CA LEU A 63 9.37 27.55 6.24
C LEU A 63 10.17 27.53 7.53
N ARG A 64 10.78 28.66 7.90
CA ARG A 64 11.61 28.80 9.11
C ARG A 64 10.79 28.59 10.39
N THR A 65 9.57 29.11 10.44
CA THR A 65 8.65 28.90 11.57
C THR A 65 8.22 27.45 11.69
N ARG A 66 7.90 26.77 10.59
CA ARG A 66 7.57 25.32 10.58
C ARG A 66 8.75 24.45 11.02
N LEU A 67 9.97 24.79 10.59
CA LEU A 67 11.19 24.10 11.03
C LEU A 67 11.37 24.21 12.55
N ARG A 68 11.24 25.40 13.12
CA ARG A 68 11.35 25.61 14.57
C ARG A 68 10.29 24.83 15.36
N GLN A 69 9.04 24.82 14.90
CA GLN A 69 7.97 24.03 15.52
C GLN A 69 8.25 22.52 15.47
N THR A 70 8.88 22.05 14.39
CA THR A 70 9.23 20.64 14.22
C THR A 70 10.36 20.24 15.17
N GLU A 71 11.37 21.09 15.31
CA GLU A 71 12.49 20.90 16.24
C GLU A 71 12.02 20.86 17.72
N GLU A 72 11.11 21.76 18.11
CA GLU A 72 10.50 21.75 19.44
C GLU A 72 9.69 20.47 19.69
N ARG A 73 8.91 20.01 18.69
CA ARG A 73 8.17 18.75 18.78
C ARG A 73 9.10 17.54 18.94
N LEU A 74 10.18 17.49 18.17
CA LEU A 74 11.16 16.41 18.22
C LEU A 74 11.88 16.36 19.57
N THR A 75 12.21 17.52 20.13
CA THR A 75 12.80 17.65 21.46
C THR A 75 11.84 17.19 22.55
N ASN A 76 10.56 17.58 22.46
CA ASN A 76 9.52 17.13 23.40
C ASN A 76 9.30 15.61 23.33
N GLU A 77 9.23 15.05 22.12
CA GLU A 77 9.07 13.61 21.93
C GLU A 77 10.28 12.84 22.49
N THR A 78 11.50 13.32 22.26
CA THR A 78 12.72 12.74 22.83
C THR A 78 12.68 12.76 24.36
N ASN A 79 12.24 13.85 24.98
CA ASN A 79 12.08 13.95 26.43
C ASN A 79 10.98 13.02 26.98
N ARG A 80 9.91 12.76 26.21
CA ARG A 80 8.88 11.78 26.58
C ARG A 80 9.40 10.35 26.50
N ARG A 81 10.18 10.00 25.46
CA ARG A 81 10.80 8.68 25.34
C ARG A 81 11.75 8.40 26.50
N LYS A 82 12.62 9.35 26.87
CA LYS A 82 13.50 9.22 28.05
C LYS A 82 12.74 8.96 29.35
N ARG A 83 11.56 9.58 29.54
CA ARG A 83 10.69 9.32 30.69
C ARG A 83 10.06 7.93 30.65
N ALA A 84 9.55 7.52 29.50
CA ALA A 84 8.99 6.18 29.32
C ALA A 84 10.05 5.09 29.56
N ASP A 85 11.28 5.27 29.07
CA ASP A 85 12.39 4.34 29.29
C ASP A 85 12.76 4.25 30.78
N ALA A 86 12.78 5.37 31.50
CA ALA A 86 13.01 5.39 32.94
C ALA A 86 11.91 4.66 33.72
N GLU A 87 10.65 4.80 33.31
CA GLU A 87 9.51 4.08 33.90
C GLU A 87 9.59 2.57 33.63
N VAL A 88 9.96 2.17 32.41
CA VAL A 88 10.15 0.75 32.04
C VAL A 88 11.27 0.12 32.87
N VAL A 89 12.39 0.82 33.06
CA VAL A 89 13.50 0.34 33.90
C VAL A 89 13.05 0.19 35.36
N ALA A 90 12.30 1.15 35.90
CA ALA A 90 11.76 1.07 37.25
C ALA A 90 10.78 -0.11 37.44
N TRP A 91 9.94 -0.39 36.43
CA TRP A 91 9.05 -1.56 36.44
C TRP A 91 9.80 -2.87 36.33
N LYS A 92 10.84 -2.94 35.49
CA LYS A 92 11.70 -4.12 35.36
C LYS A 92 12.37 -4.47 36.69
N PHE A 93 12.92 -3.48 37.38
CA PHE A 93 13.52 -3.67 38.71
C PHE A 93 12.52 -4.16 39.75
N LYS A 94 11.29 -3.60 39.76
CA LYS A 94 10.22 -4.07 40.67
C LYS A 94 9.80 -5.52 40.38
N TYR A 95 9.72 -5.89 39.10
CA TYR A 95 9.37 -7.25 38.68
C TYR A 95 10.44 -8.25 39.13
N GLU A 96 11.71 -7.95 38.87
CA GLU A 96 12.85 -8.80 39.23
C GLU A 96 12.98 -8.98 40.75
N LYS A 97 12.72 -7.92 41.53
CA LYS A 97 12.65 -8.01 43.00
C LYS A 97 11.50 -8.91 43.47
N ALA A 98 10.31 -8.78 42.89
CA ALA A 98 9.16 -9.62 43.23
C ALA A 98 9.39 -11.10 42.86
N GLU A 99 10.15 -11.36 41.80
CA GLU A 99 10.54 -12.71 41.39
C GLU A 99 11.56 -13.33 42.35
N GLN A 100 12.56 -12.55 42.79
CA GLN A 100 13.49 -12.99 43.84
C GLN A 100 12.80 -13.29 45.17
N GLU A 101 11.83 -12.46 45.59
CA GLU A 101 11.06 -12.71 46.82
C GLU A 101 10.24 -14.01 46.72
N LYS A 102 9.68 -14.34 45.54
CA LYS A 102 9.01 -15.64 45.31
C LYS A 102 9.97 -16.81 45.39
N LEU A 103 11.13 -16.72 44.74
CA LEU A 103 12.18 -17.74 44.78
C LEU A 103 12.67 -17.97 46.22
N TYR A 104 12.92 -16.90 46.98
CA TYR A 104 13.33 -16.97 48.38
C TYR A 104 12.29 -17.64 49.27
N THR A 105 11.00 -17.32 49.07
CA THR A 105 9.88 -17.97 49.77
C THR A 105 9.78 -19.45 49.41
N GLN A 106 10.05 -19.81 48.15
CA GLN A 106 10.03 -21.20 47.66
C GLN A 106 11.22 -22.03 48.20
N THR A 107 12.42 -21.44 48.32
CA THR A 107 13.60 -22.12 48.84
C THR A 107 13.59 -22.28 50.37
N HIS A 108 13.00 -21.33 51.11
CA HIS A 108 12.81 -21.45 52.56
C HIS A 108 11.61 -22.33 52.96
N GLN A 109 10.84 -22.79 51.98
CA GLN A 109 9.73 -23.71 52.18
C GLN A 109 10.04 -25.10 51.64
N LYS A 110 11.10 -25.77 52.14
CA LYS A 110 11.21 -27.23 51.96
C LYS A 110 12.01 -27.93 53.07
N THR A 111 11.28 -28.45 54.05
CA THR A 111 11.43 -29.80 54.61
C THR A 111 10.20 -30.13 55.45
N VAL A 112 9.13 -30.60 54.79
CA VAL A 112 8.37 -31.78 55.22
C VAL A 112 7.82 -32.39 53.92
N GLU A 113 8.50 -33.41 53.42
CA GLU A 113 7.91 -34.32 52.43
C GLU A 113 6.86 -35.16 53.15
N VAL A 114 5.61 -34.72 53.07
CA VAL A 114 4.47 -35.62 53.16
C VAL A 114 3.84 -35.60 51.77
N ALA A 115 3.57 -36.78 51.22
CA ALA A 115 2.77 -36.94 50.01
C ALA A 115 1.36 -36.39 50.27
N VAL A 116 1.20 -35.08 50.12
CA VAL A 116 -0.10 -34.43 50.18
C VAL A 116 -0.63 -34.43 48.75
N GLU A 117 -1.32 -35.52 48.43
CA GLU A 117 -2.50 -35.51 47.55
C GLU A 117 -3.17 -34.13 47.65
N LYS A 118 -3.46 -33.44 46.56
CA LYS A 118 -4.07 -32.08 46.59
C LYS A 118 -5.36 -32.11 47.41
N LYS A 119 -5.24 -31.91 48.72
CA LYS A 119 -6.36 -31.81 49.63
C LYS A 119 -6.92 -30.41 49.45
N VAL A 120 -8.15 -30.39 48.97
CA VAL A 120 -9.07 -29.25 48.97
C VAL A 120 -8.99 -28.57 50.35
N PRO A 121 -9.12 -27.23 50.49
CA PRO A 121 -8.74 -26.48 51.70
C PRO A 121 -9.52 -26.74 52.99
N TYR A 122 -10.14 -27.90 53.19
CA TYR A 122 -10.89 -28.24 54.39
C TYR A 122 -10.48 -29.62 54.94
N GLU A 123 -9.39 -29.65 55.69
CA GLU A 123 -9.18 -30.74 56.66
C GLU A 123 -8.70 -30.21 58.02
N LYS A 124 -9.11 -28.98 58.37
CA LYS A 124 -9.04 -28.43 59.72
C LYS A 124 -10.24 -27.52 60.04
N CYS A 125 -11.46 -27.95 59.71
CA CYS A 125 -12.67 -27.30 60.22
C CYS A 125 -13.64 -28.38 60.69
N GLU A 126 -13.51 -28.77 61.96
CA GLU A 126 -14.33 -29.80 62.63
C GLU A 126 -15.80 -29.35 62.80
N LYS A 127 -16.14 -28.10 62.46
CA LYS A 127 -17.48 -27.52 62.51
C LYS A 127 -17.90 -26.75 61.24
N CYS A 128 -17.22 -26.95 60.10
CA CYS A 128 -17.71 -26.37 58.85
C CYS A 128 -18.76 -27.30 58.24
N ASP A 129 -19.98 -26.78 58.09
CA ASP A 129 -21.11 -27.48 57.51
C ASP A 129 -20.80 -27.87 56.06
N ARG A 130 -20.35 -29.13 55.84
CA ARG A 130 -19.88 -29.63 54.53
C ARG A 130 -20.94 -29.43 53.43
N ILE A 131 -22.21 -29.43 53.81
CA ILE A 131 -23.35 -29.20 52.91
C ILE A 131 -23.37 -27.74 52.42
N ALA A 132 -23.11 -26.77 53.30
CA ALA A 132 -23.04 -25.36 52.91
C ALA A 132 -21.90 -25.09 51.94
N TYR A 133 -20.74 -25.73 52.15
CA TYR A 133 -19.59 -25.61 51.23
C TYR A 133 -19.85 -26.26 49.87
N GLN A 134 -20.41 -27.48 49.83
CA GLN A 134 -20.76 -28.13 48.57
C GLN A 134 -21.78 -27.32 47.78
N LYS A 135 -22.79 -26.76 48.46
CA LYS A 135 -23.80 -25.88 47.85
C LYS A 135 -23.20 -24.57 47.34
N ALA A 136 -22.21 -24.00 48.05
CA ALA A 136 -21.47 -22.82 47.60
C ALA A 136 -20.59 -23.12 46.38
N LYS A 137 -19.92 -24.28 46.37
CA LYS A 137 -19.08 -24.74 45.25
C LYS A 137 -19.93 -24.98 44.00
N GLU A 138 -21.04 -25.69 44.12
CA GLU A 138 -21.96 -25.94 43.00
C GLU A 138 -22.53 -24.63 42.45
N LYS A 139 -22.87 -23.66 43.31
CA LYS A 139 -23.31 -22.32 42.89
C LYS A 139 -22.20 -21.51 42.21
N CYS A 140 -20.94 -21.76 42.55
CA CYS A 140 -19.79 -21.12 41.93
C CYS A 140 -19.46 -21.76 40.56
N ASP A 141 -19.46 -23.09 40.49
CA ASP A 141 -19.22 -23.85 39.27
C ASP A 141 -20.33 -23.64 38.23
N ASN A 142 -21.60 -23.58 38.66
CA ASN A 142 -22.71 -23.25 37.77
C ASN A 142 -22.61 -21.82 37.23
N ARG A 143 -22.20 -20.85 38.06
CA ARG A 143 -21.93 -19.47 37.62
C ARG A 143 -20.77 -19.41 36.65
N LYS A 144 -19.69 -20.16 36.88
CA LYS A 144 -18.55 -20.26 35.98
C LYS A 144 -18.95 -20.84 34.62
N SER A 145 -19.72 -21.92 34.60
CA SER A 145 -20.24 -22.52 33.36
C SER A 145 -21.14 -21.56 32.57
N GLN A 146 -22.02 -20.82 33.25
CA GLN A 146 -22.86 -19.77 32.64
C GLN A 146 -22.01 -18.64 32.04
N LEU A 147 -20.97 -18.19 32.76
CA LEU A 147 -20.04 -17.17 32.29
C LEU A 147 -19.24 -17.65 31.07
N GLU A 148 -18.72 -18.88 31.08
CA GLU A 148 -18.01 -19.47 29.94
C GLU A 148 -18.91 -19.62 28.71
N LYS A 149 -20.17 -20.05 28.89
CA LYS A 149 -21.16 -20.10 27.81
C LYS A 149 -21.47 -18.71 27.25
N LYS A 150 -21.64 -17.71 28.13
CA LYS A 150 -21.89 -16.31 27.72
C LYS A 150 -20.69 -15.73 26.96
N TYR A 151 -19.47 -15.98 27.44
CA TYR A 151 -18.24 -15.56 26.75
C TYR A 151 -18.12 -16.22 25.39
N LYS A 152 -18.28 -17.54 25.27
CA LYS A 152 -18.24 -18.24 23.97
C LYS A 152 -19.27 -17.69 23.00
N ASN A 153 -20.50 -17.46 23.44
CA ASN A 153 -21.56 -16.92 22.57
C ASN A 153 -21.25 -15.48 22.14
N MET A 154 -20.63 -14.68 23.01
CA MET A 154 -20.21 -13.32 22.71
C MET A 154 -19.00 -13.29 21.76
N THR A 155 -18.02 -14.19 21.92
CA THR A 155 -16.88 -14.36 21.00
C THR A 155 -17.34 -14.76 19.60
N ILE A 156 -18.25 -15.73 19.49
CA ILE A 156 -18.83 -16.14 18.20
C ILE A 156 -19.61 -14.97 17.56
N GLY A 157 -20.34 -14.20 18.38
CA GLY A 157 -21.01 -12.98 17.92
C GLY A 157 -20.04 -11.93 17.35
N TYR A 158 -18.92 -11.68 18.03
CA TYR A 158 -17.88 -10.77 17.54
C TYR A 158 -17.22 -11.29 16.25
N GLU A 159 -16.88 -12.58 16.16
CA GLU A 159 -16.33 -13.15 14.93
C GLU A 159 -17.30 -13.03 13.75
N SER A 160 -18.59 -13.26 13.96
CA SER A 160 -19.62 -13.12 12.93
C SER A 160 -19.82 -11.67 12.48
N ILE A 161 -19.83 -10.71 13.41
CA ILE A 161 -19.92 -9.27 13.10
C ILE A 161 -18.68 -8.81 12.33
N LEU A 162 -17.49 -9.25 12.74
CA LEU A 162 -16.24 -8.97 12.02
C LEU A 162 -16.26 -9.55 10.61
N PHE A 163 -16.83 -10.75 10.43
CA PHE A 163 -16.99 -11.37 9.12
C PHE A 163 -17.95 -10.58 8.22
N LEU A 164 -19.08 -10.13 8.76
CA LEU A 164 -20.03 -9.27 8.04
C LEU A 164 -19.43 -7.91 7.65
N LEU A 165 -18.69 -7.28 8.57
CA LEU A 165 -17.96 -6.04 8.30
C LEU A 165 -16.89 -6.23 7.22
N ALA A 166 -16.15 -7.34 7.26
CA ALA A 166 -15.20 -7.69 6.22
C ALA A 166 -15.91 -7.87 4.87
N TRP A 167 -17.02 -8.59 4.83
CA TRP A 167 -17.80 -8.78 3.60
C TRP A 167 -18.35 -7.48 3.02
N TYR A 168 -18.95 -6.63 3.88
CA TYR A 168 -19.45 -5.31 3.48
C TYR A 168 -18.32 -4.41 2.96
N SER A 169 -17.14 -4.46 3.58
CA SER A 169 -15.96 -3.71 3.13
C SER A 169 -15.42 -4.23 1.78
N ILE A 170 -15.41 -5.55 1.56
CA ILE A 170 -15.05 -6.16 0.27
C ILE A 170 -16.00 -5.69 -0.82
N THR A 171 -17.32 -5.78 -0.59
CA THR A 171 -18.32 -5.46 -1.63
C THR A 171 -18.32 -3.98 -1.99
N THR A 172 -18.24 -3.08 -1.01
CA THR A 172 -18.16 -1.64 -1.24
C THR A 172 -16.87 -1.23 -1.95
N THR A 173 -15.74 -1.83 -1.59
CA THR A 173 -14.45 -1.54 -2.25
C THR A 173 -14.42 -2.08 -3.68
N LEU A 174 -14.95 -3.28 -3.90
CA LEU A 174 -15.06 -3.87 -5.24
C LEU A 174 -15.98 -3.03 -6.14
N PHE A 175 -17.11 -2.55 -5.61
CA PHE A 175 -18.02 -1.67 -6.34
C PHE A 175 -17.34 -0.34 -6.71
N THR A 176 -16.58 0.24 -5.77
CA THR A 176 -15.81 1.47 -6.01
C THR A 176 -14.68 1.28 -7.02
N ALA A 177 -14.04 0.11 -7.02
CA ALA A 177 -13.01 -0.27 -8.00
C ALA A 177 -13.58 -0.37 -9.42
N ILE A 178 -14.78 -0.96 -9.56
CA ILE A 178 -15.48 -1.08 -10.84
C ILE A 178 -15.95 0.29 -11.34
N LEU A 179 -16.30 1.20 -10.44
CA LEU A 179 -16.71 2.57 -10.82
C LEU A 179 -15.53 3.49 -11.18
N SER A 180 -14.28 3.10 -10.91
CA SER A 180 -13.10 3.91 -11.23
C SER A 180 -12.55 3.58 -12.62
N PRO A 181 -12.70 4.48 -13.61
CA PRO A 181 -12.23 4.22 -14.98
C PRO A 181 -10.70 4.11 -15.07
N VAL A 182 -9.98 4.88 -14.24
CA VAL A 182 -8.51 4.85 -14.18
C VAL A 182 -8.02 3.49 -13.67
N PHE A 183 -8.65 2.96 -12.63
CA PHE A 183 -8.29 1.66 -12.06
C PHE A 183 -8.63 0.51 -13.02
N LEU A 184 -9.79 0.55 -13.68
CA LEU A 184 -10.17 -0.47 -14.66
C LEU A 184 -9.26 -0.51 -15.89
N ASN A 185 -8.85 0.66 -16.41
CA ASN A 185 -7.93 0.71 -17.54
C ASN A 185 -6.55 0.14 -17.19
N ASP A 186 -6.02 0.48 -16.01
CA ASP A 186 -4.76 -0.05 -15.50
C ASP A 186 -4.86 -1.55 -15.20
N CYS A 187 -6.00 -2.02 -14.70
CA CYS A 187 -6.32 -3.43 -14.49
C CYS A 187 -6.35 -4.22 -15.80
N SER A 188 -7.08 -3.72 -16.81
CA SER A 188 -7.12 -4.33 -18.15
C SER A 188 -5.73 -4.39 -18.79
N THR A 189 -4.95 -3.31 -18.68
CA THR A 189 -3.58 -3.26 -19.20
C THR A 189 -2.68 -4.29 -18.51
N PHE A 190 -2.79 -4.43 -17.18
CA PHE A 190 -2.02 -5.39 -16.41
C PHE A 190 -2.35 -6.84 -16.79
N PHE A 191 -3.63 -7.21 -16.80
CA PHE A 191 -4.05 -8.56 -17.20
C PHE A 191 -3.79 -8.83 -18.67
N GLY A 192 -3.88 -7.83 -19.54
CA GLY A 192 -3.50 -7.92 -20.95
C GLY A 192 -2.01 -8.17 -21.13
N ALA A 193 -1.15 -7.51 -20.34
CA ALA A 193 0.30 -7.75 -20.34
C ALA A 193 0.64 -9.14 -19.80
N LEU A 194 -0.01 -9.57 -18.71
CA LEU A 194 0.14 -10.94 -18.18
C LEU A 194 -0.30 -11.99 -19.20
N GLY A 195 -1.45 -11.80 -19.85
CA GLY A 195 -1.96 -12.71 -20.89
C GLY A 195 -1.02 -12.82 -22.08
N LYS A 196 -0.43 -11.69 -22.53
CA LYS A 196 0.60 -11.70 -23.58
C LYS A 196 1.87 -12.42 -23.12
N GLY A 197 2.31 -12.22 -21.88
CA GLY A 197 3.46 -12.91 -21.30
C GLY A 197 3.26 -14.43 -21.26
N ILE A 198 2.10 -14.89 -20.76
CA ILE A 198 1.73 -16.32 -20.74
C ILE A 198 1.64 -16.87 -22.17
N GLY A 199 1.02 -16.13 -23.09
CA GLY A 199 0.94 -16.52 -24.50
C GLY A 199 2.31 -16.62 -25.18
N SER A 200 3.24 -15.73 -24.86
CA SER A 200 4.62 -15.78 -25.36
C SER A 200 5.38 -17.00 -24.85
N LEU A 201 5.27 -17.29 -23.55
CA LEU A 201 5.87 -18.48 -22.95
C LEU A 201 5.29 -19.77 -23.56
N PHE A 202 3.97 -19.80 -23.80
CA PHE A 202 3.33 -20.92 -24.48
C PHE A 202 3.82 -21.07 -25.93
N ARG A 203 4.01 -19.96 -26.65
CA ARG A 203 4.52 -19.98 -28.03
C ARG A 203 5.98 -20.44 -28.10
N GLU A 204 6.84 -19.98 -27.20
CA GLU A 204 8.24 -20.45 -27.10
C GLU A 204 8.31 -21.93 -26.75
N PHE A 205 7.42 -22.40 -25.86
CA PHE A 205 7.32 -23.82 -25.52
C PHE A 205 6.91 -24.68 -26.73
N VAL A 206 5.92 -24.22 -27.52
CA VAL A 206 5.49 -24.91 -28.75
C VAL A 206 6.60 -24.93 -29.81
N ILE A 207 7.35 -23.83 -29.99
CA ILE A 207 8.50 -23.77 -30.92
C ILE A 207 9.65 -24.67 -30.46
N GLY A 208 9.92 -24.72 -29.15
CA GLY A 208 10.90 -25.64 -28.56
C GLY A 208 10.52 -27.10 -28.80
N ALA A 209 9.24 -27.44 -28.64
CA ALA A 209 8.74 -28.79 -28.91
C ALA A 209 8.88 -29.19 -30.40
N ASP A 210 8.65 -28.27 -31.33
CA ASP A 210 8.81 -28.52 -32.77
C ASP A 210 10.29 -28.77 -33.16
N SER A 211 11.23 -28.13 -32.46
CA SER A 211 12.67 -28.35 -32.66
C SER A 211 13.16 -29.74 -32.22
N PHE A 212 12.57 -30.29 -31.14
CA PHE A 212 12.81 -31.69 -30.75
C PHE A 212 12.21 -32.69 -31.73
N GLY A 213 11.19 -32.26 -32.46
CA GLY A 213 10.53 -33.03 -33.48
C GLY A 213 11.32 -33.28 -34.75
N GLN A 214 12.08 -32.28 -35.19
CA GLN A 214 12.90 -32.36 -36.41
C GLN A 214 14.02 -33.41 -36.31
N LEU A 215 14.44 -33.80 -35.10
CA LEU A 215 15.37 -34.91 -34.86
C LEU A 215 14.79 -36.29 -35.24
N SER A 216 13.47 -36.42 -35.41
CA SER A 216 12.78 -37.68 -35.74
C SER A 216 12.77 -38.02 -37.25
N ASN A 217 13.27 -37.15 -38.12
CA ASN A 217 13.18 -37.29 -39.60
C ASN A 217 14.12 -38.34 -40.23
N VAL A 218 14.61 -39.31 -39.46
CA VAL A 218 15.52 -40.37 -39.93
C VAL A 218 14.79 -41.52 -40.66
N ILE A 219 13.45 -41.49 -40.78
CA ILE A 219 12.66 -42.60 -41.37
C ILE A 219 12.06 -42.19 -42.73
N SER A 220 12.40 -42.99 -43.75
CA SER A 220 12.32 -42.71 -45.19
C SER A 220 10.93 -42.73 -45.85
N ASN A 221 9.85 -42.37 -45.13
CA ASN A 221 8.50 -42.28 -45.73
C ASN A 221 7.73 -41.09 -45.16
N SER A 222 7.51 -40.04 -45.97
CA SER A 222 7.04 -38.72 -45.52
C SER A 222 5.67 -38.72 -44.84
N ILE A 223 4.74 -39.59 -45.28
CA ILE A 223 3.38 -39.65 -44.73
C ILE A 223 3.35 -40.38 -43.37
N ILE A 224 4.06 -41.51 -43.26
CA ILE A 224 4.15 -42.29 -42.02
C ILE A 224 5.01 -41.55 -41.00
N SER A 225 6.11 -40.93 -41.44
CA SER A 225 6.96 -40.08 -40.61
C SER A 225 6.17 -38.89 -40.04
N GLY A 226 5.30 -38.25 -40.83
CA GLY A 226 4.43 -37.18 -40.33
C GLY A 226 3.46 -37.64 -39.23
N ILE A 227 2.80 -38.80 -39.40
CA ILE A 227 1.87 -39.33 -38.39
C ILE A 227 2.60 -39.73 -37.11
N VAL A 228 3.73 -40.44 -37.24
CA VAL A 228 4.56 -40.87 -36.10
C VAL A 228 5.17 -39.67 -35.38
N TYR A 229 5.58 -38.64 -36.13
CA TYR A 229 6.09 -37.39 -35.57
C TYR A 229 5.02 -36.68 -34.72
N TRP A 230 3.81 -36.48 -35.26
CA TRP A 230 2.72 -35.86 -34.51
C TRP A 230 2.30 -36.68 -33.28
N LEU A 231 2.36 -38.01 -33.36
CA LEU A 231 2.09 -38.90 -32.23
C LEU A 231 3.13 -38.70 -31.11
N ILE A 232 4.43 -38.72 -31.45
CA ILE A 232 5.53 -38.52 -30.50
C ILE A 232 5.49 -37.10 -29.93
N ALA A 233 5.29 -36.08 -30.77
CA ALA A 233 5.19 -34.69 -30.35
C ALA A 233 4.03 -34.49 -29.35
N THR A 234 2.86 -35.07 -29.62
CA THR A 234 1.70 -34.98 -28.70
C THR A 234 1.99 -35.64 -27.35
N ILE A 235 2.66 -36.80 -27.36
CA ILE A 235 3.04 -37.50 -26.12
C ILE A 235 4.06 -36.69 -25.32
N VAL A 236 5.09 -36.14 -25.97
CA VAL A 236 6.14 -35.33 -25.31
C VAL A 236 5.55 -34.03 -24.74
N ILE A 237 4.70 -33.34 -25.50
CA ILE A 237 3.99 -32.14 -25.05
C ILE A 237 3.08 -32.49 -23.87
N GLY A 238 2.35 -33.61 -23.94
CA GLY A 238 1.48 -34.08 -22.87
C GLY A 238 2.24 -34.37 -21.57
N ILE A 239 3.36 -35.08 -21.64
CA ILE A 239 4.21 -35.38 -20.47
C ILE A 239 4.78 -34.10 -19.86
N LEU A 240 5.29 -33.18 -20.67
CA LEU A 240 5.79 -31.88 -20.20
C LEU A 240 4.69 -31.05 -19.54
N PHE A 241 3.47 -31.07 -20.08
CA PHE A 241 2.33 -30.38 -19.50
C PHE A 241 1.95 -30.97 -18.14
N ILE A 242 1.96 -32.30 -18.00
CA ILE A 242 1.72 -32.99 -16.73
C ILE A 242 2.81 -32.62 -15.70
N ILE A 243 4.09 -32.65 -16.08
CA ILE A 243 5.20 -32.27 -15.20
C ILE A 243 5.07 -30.81 -14.76
N THR A 244 4.80 -29.91 -15.69
CA THR A 244 4.62 -28.47 -15.39
C THR A 244 3.42 -28.25 -14.48
N GLY A 245 2.31 -28.92 -14.74
CA GLY A 245 1.12 -28.89 -13.88
C GLY A 245 1.40 -29.37 -12.46
N LEU A 246 2.15 -30.47 -12.30
CA LEU A 246 2.56 -30.97 -10.99
C LEU A 246 3.47 -29.99 -10.25
N ILE A 247 4.40 -29.34 -10.93
CA ILE A 247 5.27 -28.30 -10.34
C ILE A 247 4.43 -27.12 -9.85
N ILE A 248 3.47 -26.64 -10.65
CA ILE A 248 2.57 -25.54 -10.27
C ILE A 248 1.73 -25.92 -9.05
N VAL A 249 1.16 -27.13 -9.02
CA VAL A 249 0.36 -27.62 -7.89
C VAL A 249 1.22 -27.74 -6.63
N TRP A 250 2.46 -28.22 -6.76
CA TRP A 250 3.38 -28.33 -5.63
C TRP A 250 3.80 -26.96 -5.06
N ILE A 251 4.12 -25.99 -5.92
CA ILE A 251 4.41 -24.62 -5.51
C ILE A 251 3.17 -23.99 -4.85
N GLY A 252 1.99 -24.15 -5.47
CA GLY A 252 0.72 -23.67 -4.93
C GLY A 252 0.40 -24.27 -3.56
N TYR A 253 0.72 -25.56 -3.35
CA TYR A 253 0.57 -26.22 -2.06
C TYR A 253 1.51 -25.66 -1.00
N GLN A 254 2.79 -25.43 -1.34
CA GLN A 254 3.76 -24.83 -0.41
C GLN A 254 3.40 -23.39 -0.05
N VAL A 255 3.05 -22.58 -1.05
CA VAL A 255 2.58 -21.20 -0.87
C VAL A 255 1.30 -21.19 -0.05
N GLY A 256 0.35 -22.10 -0.32
CA GLY A 256 -0.90 -22.23 0.43
C GLY A 256 -0.67 -22.63 1.89
N LYS A 257 0.31 -23.50 2.18
CA LYS A 257 0.68 -23.87 3.55
C LYS A 257 1.26 -22.69 4.33
N ILE A 258 2.13 -21.90 3.70
CA ILE A 258 2.64 -20.64 4.26
C ILE A 258 1.47 -19.66 4.44
N TYR A 259 0.66 -19.45 3.41
CA TYR A 259 -0.48 -18.54 3.49
C TYR A 259 -1.47 -18.91 4.60
N ARG A 260 -1.72 -20.21 4.82
CA ARG A 260 -2.57 -20.69 5.92
C ARG A 260 -1.95 -20.49 7.30
N LYS A 261 -0.63 -20.59 7.43
CA LYS A 261 0.10 -20.34 8.70
C LYS A 261 0.24 -18.84 9.01
N TYR A 262 0.32 -17.96 8.00
CA TYR A 262 0.68 -16.55 8.17
C TYR A 262 -0.43 -15.53 7.79
N CYS A 263 -1.30 -15.84 6.83
CA CYS A 263 -2.25 -14.89 6.21
C CYS A 263 -3.74 -15.26 6.36
N TRP A 264 -4.09 -16.27 7.14
CA TRP A 264 -5.49 -16.59 7.47
C TRP A 264 -6.02 -15.72 8.63
N ASP A 265 -5.61 -14.45 8.65
CA ASP A 265 -5.95 -13.48 9.69
C ASP A 265 -6.81 -12.37 9.08
N ILE A 266 -7.96 -12.09 9.68
CA ILE A 266 -8.95 -11.08 9.24
C ILE A 266 -8.27 -9.72 9.01
N LEU A 267 -7.21 -9.44 9.79
CA LEU A 267 -6.37 -8.24 9.66
C LEU A 267 -5.75 -8.11 8.25
N SER A 268 -5.25 -9.20 7.67
CA SER A 268 -4.62 -9.16 6.34
C SER A 268 -5.62 -8.83 5.25
N ILE A 269 -6.85 -9.35 5.37
CA ILE A 269 -7.95 -9.05 4.46
C ILE A 269 -8.35 -7.58 4.59
N MET A 270 -8.49 -7.06 5.82
CA MET A 270 -8.78 -5.64 6.03
C MET A 270 -7.70 -4.70 5.48
N VAL A 271 -6.42 -5.04 5.67
CA VAL A 271 -5.30 -4.27 5.10
C VAL A 271 -5.36 -4.26 3.57
N ALA A 272 -5.71 -5.40 2.97
CA ALA A 272 -5.86 -5.48 1.52
C ALA A 272 -6.98 -4.61 0.98
N ILE A 273 -8.11 -4.59 1.68
CA ILE A 273 -9.26 -3.77 1.29
C ILE A 273 -8.96 -2.29 1.47
N MET A 274 -8.42 -1.89 2.63
CA MET A 274 -8.09 -0.49 2.91
C MET A 274 -7.02 0.06 1.96
N SER A 275 -5.98 -0.72 1.66
CA SER A 275 -4.96 -0.31 0.69
C SER A 275 -5.52 -0.20 -0.73
N THR A 276 -6.45 -1.07 -1.11
CA THR A 276 -7.19 -0.98 -2.39
C THR A 276 -8.07 0.26 -2.44
N ALA A 277 -8.81 0.57 -1.37
CA ALA A 277 -9.61 1.79 -1.30
C ALA A 277 -8.76 3.06 -1.40
N ILE A 278 -7.61 3.11 -0.71
CA ILE A 278 -6.67 4.23 -0.77
C ILE A 278 -6.09 4.38 -2.19
N ALA A 279 -5.69 3.27 -2.82
CA ALA A 279 -5.15 3.28 -4.18
C ALA A 279 -6.20 3.79 -5.18
N ILE A 280 -7.46 3.38 -5.06
CA ILE A 280 -8.55 3.86 -5.93
C ILE A 280 -8.82 5.35 -5.69
N TYR A 281 -8.99 5.77 -4.43
CA TYR A 281 -9.32 7.14 -4.07
C TYR A 281 -8.24 8.13 -4.48
N PHE A 282 -6.96 7.80 -4.24
CA PHE A 282 -5.84 8.65 -4.63
C PHE A 282 -5.27 8.32 -6.00
N GLY A 283 -5.93 7.46 -6.80
CA GLY A 283 -5.33 6.89 -8.01
C GLY A 283 -4.84 7.92 -9.01
N GLU A 284 -5.61 8.97 -9.26
CA GLU A 284 -5.21 10.08 -10.14
C GLU A 284 -4.01 10.85 -9.59
N ARG A 285 -4.01 11.13 -8.29
CA ARG A 285 -2.90 11.82 -7.61
C ARG A 285 -1.63 10.97 -7.61
N ILE A 286 -1.74 9.68 -7.31
CA ILE A 286 -0.63 8.74 -7.34
C ILE A 286 -0.05 8.66 -8.74
N LYS A 287 -0.90 8.54 -9.77
CA LYS A 287 -0.46 8.47 -11.17
C LYS A 287 0.23 9.77 -11.63
N SER A 288 -0.20 10.91 -11.11
CA SER A 288 0.45 12.21 -11.39
C SER A 288 1.86 12.33 -10.78
N VAL A 289 2.13 11.64 -9.67
CA VAL A 289 3.44 11.66 -8.98
C VAL A 289 4.33 10.50 -9.46
N MET A 290 3.73 9.33 -9.67
CA MET A 290 4.39 8.10 -10.07
C MET A 290 3.62 7.49 -11.24
N SER A 291 4.21 7.50 -12.44
CA SER A 291 3.60 6.96 -13.67
C SER A 291 3.52 5.41 -13.70
N ILE A 292 3.43 4.77 -12.54
CA ILE A 292 3.36 3.32 -12.36
C ILE A 292 1.89 2.88 -12.35
N ASN A 293 1.62 1.70 -12.92
CA ASN A 293 0.29 1.08 -12.88
C ASN A 293 -0.16 0.84 -11.43
N LEU A 294 -1.38 1.28 -11.10
CA LEU A 294 -1.93 1.14 -9.75
C LEU A 294 -1.97 -0.30 -9.23
N ILE A 295 -2.24 -1.28 -10.10
CA ILE A 295 -2.28 -2.69 -9.72
C ILE A 295 -0.89 -3.18 -9.32
N VAL A 296 0.13 -2.78 -10.06
CA VAL A 296 1.52 -3.14 -9.76
C VAL A 296 1.95 -2.55 -8.42
N LEU A 297 1.61 -1.28 -8.17
CA LEU A 297 1.86 -0.63 -6.89
C LEU A 297 1.16 -1.37 -5.75
N LEU A 298 -0.10 -1.74 -5.95
CA LEU A 298 -0.89 -2.45 -4.95
C LEU A 298 -0.30 -3.82 -4.60
N LEU A 299 0.11 -4.59 -5.62
CA LEU A 299 0.76 -5.87 -5.44
C LEU A 299 2.09 -5.73 -4.70
N LEU A 300 2.90 -4.71 -5.03
CA LEU A 300 4.18 -4.46 -4.37
C LEU A 300 3.99 -4.19 -2.88
N VAL A 301 3.03 -3.32 -2.52
CA VAL A 301 2.70 -3.02 -1.12
C VAL A 301 2.30 -4.29 -0.37
N HIS A 302 1.52 -5.17 -1.00
CA HIS A 302 1.12 -6.43 -0.40
C HIS A 302 2.28 -7.40 -0.21
N VAL A 303 3.16 -7.54 -1.21
CA VAL A 303 4.35 -8.40 -1.11
C VAL A 303 5.25 -7.93 0.03
N VAL A 304 5.49 -6.62 0.14
CA VAL A 304 6.29 -6.05 1.24
C VAL A 304 5.60 -6.29 2.59
N TYR A 305 4.29 -6.05 2.69
CA TYR A 305 3.52 -6.29 3.92
C TYR A 305 3.58 -7.76 4.38
N ILE A 306 3.38 -8.70 3.46
CA ILE A 306 3.47 -10.14 3.73
C ILE A 306 4.90 -10.51 4.16
N GLY A 307 5.91 -9.98 3.47
CA GLY A 307 7.32 -10.20 3.82
C GLY A 307 7.66 -9.75 5.24
N ILE A 308 7.21 -8.55 5.64
CA ILE A 308 7.40 -8.03 7.00
C ILE A 308 6.68 -8.91 8.03
N ARG A 309 5.43 -9.32 7.77
CA ARG A 309 4.67 -10.19 8.67
C ARG A 309 5.31 -11.56 8.84
N CYS A 310 5.84 -12.15 7.76
CA CYS A 310 6.61 -13.38 7.82
C CYS A 310 7.86 -13.20 8.69
N TYR A 311 8.64 -12.15 8.45
CA TYR A 311 9.86 -11.85 9.22
C TYR A 311 9.60 -11.68 10.72
N VAL A 312 8.58 -10.88 11.08
CA VAL A 312 8.23 -10.62 12.48
C VAL A 312 7.72 -11.88 13.18
N LYS A 313 7.00 -12.75 12.48
CA LYS A 313 6.49 -13.99 13.07
C LYS A 313 7.58 -15.04 13.23
N ASP A 314 8.48 -15.17 12.26
CA ASP A 314 9.65 -16.07 12.36
C ASP A 314 10.55 -15.65 13.53
N TRP A 315 10.82 -14.35 13.66
CA TRP A 315 11.57 -13.78 14.79
C TRP A 315 10.90 -14.03 16.15
N ARG A 316 9.56 -14.06 16.20
CA ARG A 316 8.81 -14.36 17.43
C ARG A 316 8.88 -15.85 17.79
N GLU A 317 8.79 -16.74 16.80
CA GLU A 317 8.91 -18.20 16.97
C GLU A 317 10.33 -18.56 17.47
N GLU A 318 11.39 -17.95 16.93
CA GLU A 318 12.77 -18.14 17.41
C GLU A 318 13.00 -17.70 18.87
N ARG A 319 12.23 -16.71 19.35
CA ARG A 319 12.34 -16.17 20.72
C ARG A 319 11.43 -16.87 21.73
N GLY A 320 10.68 -17.89 21.32
CA GLY A 320 9.84 -18.71 22.21
C GLY A 320 8.57 -18.04 22.74
N TYR A 321 8.14 -16.92 22.15
CA TYR A 321 6.88 -16.27 22.52
C TYR A 321 5.73 -16.86 21.70
N TYR A 322 5.06 -17.88 22.25
CA TYR A 322 3.79 -18.42 21.72
C TYR A 322 2.58 -17.68 22.28
#